data_AF-X1NSL2-F1
#
_entry.id   AF-X1NSL2-F1
#
_cell.length_a   1.000
_cell.length_b   1.000
_cell.length_c   1.000
_cell.angle_alpha   90.00
_cell.angle_beta   90.00
_cell.angle_gamma   90.00
#
_symmetry.space_group_name_H-M   'P 1'
#
loop_
_entity.id
_entity.type
_entity.pdbx_description
1 polymer ?
#
loop_
_entity_poly.entity_id
_entity_poly.type
_entity_poly.pdbx_seq_one_letter_code
_entity_poly.pdbx_strand_id
1 'polypeptide(L)' 'MDGTDFKDFKKELLSKPNIRRQYEALRPQYDIIQAIIARRNELSISQRKLAQMVGMHQPAICRLERGGSK' A
#
# COMPACT_ATOMS: atom_id res chain seq x y z
N MET A 1 26.11 -15.45 6.77
CA MET A 1 25.44 -15.31 5.45
C MET A 1 25.01 -13.87 5.37
N ASP A 2 25.68 -13.07 4.54
CA ASP A 2 25.24 -11.70 4.27
C ASP A 2 23.95 -11.79 3.47
N GLY A 3 22.83 -11.47 4.12
CA GLY A 3 21.53 -11.46 3.45
C GLY A 3 21.54 -10.40 2.36
N THR A 4 21.04 -10.74 1.18
CA THR A 4 20.90 -9.79 0.07
C THR A 4 20.10 -8.57 0.53
N ASP A 5 20.63 -7.37 0.29
CA ASP A 5 19.90 -6.13 0.57
C ASP A 5 18.59 -6.10 -0.22
N PHE A 6 17.49 -5.70 0.43
CA PHE A 6 16.18 -5.68 -0.21
C PHE A 6 16.14 -4.82 -1.48
N LYS A 7 16.91 -3.72 -1.52
CA LYS A 7 16.98 -2.84 -2.69
C LYS A 7 17.64 -3.57 -3.86
N ASP A 8 18.70 -4.31 -3.61
CA ASP A 8 19.41 -5.08 -4.64
C ASP A 8 18.53 -6.22 -5.16
N PHE A 9 17.88 -6.96 -4.27
CA PHE A 9 16.92 -8.00 -4.63
C PHE A 9 15.74 -7.45 -5.44
N LYS A 10 15.17 -6.31 -5.02
CA LYS A 10 14.08 -5.63 -5.75
C LYS A 10 14.55 -5.19 -7.14
N LYS A 11 15.75 -4.63 -7.26
CA LYS A 11 16.32 -4.20 -8.54
C LYS A 11 16.50 -5.38 -9.49
N GLU A 12 16.98 -6.52 -8.98
CA GLU A 12 17.09 -7.76 -9.75
C GLU A 12 15.72 -8.22 -10.26
N LEU A 13 14.69 -8.27 -9.41
CA LEU A 13 13.34 -8.67 -9.82
C LEU A 13 12.73 -7.70 -10.85
N LEU A 14 12.91 -6.39 -10.69
CA LEU A 14 12.39 -5.38 -11.61
C LEU A 14 13.16 -5.31 -12.94
N SER A 15 14.31 -5.98 -13.06
CA SER A 15 14.97 -6.16 -14.36
C SER A 15 14.18 -7.07 -15.30
N LYS A 16 13.35 -7.98 -14.75
CA LYS A 16 12.52 -8.91 -15.54
C LYS A 16 11.29 -8.16 -16.07
N PRO A 17 11.12 -8.01 -17.41
CA PRO A 17 10.08 -7.16 -17.99
C PRO A 17 8.64 -7.52 -17.57
N ASN A 18 8.34 -8.82 -17.46
CA ASN A 18 7.02 -9.28 -17.02
C ASN A 18 6.71 -8.89 -15.57
N ILE A 19 7.71 -8.99 -14.69
CA ILE A 19 7.57 -8.59 -13.28
C ILE A 19 7.40 -7.08 -13.19
N ARG A 20 8.25 -6.32 -13.88
CA ARG A 20 8.16 -4.84 -13.92
C ARG A 20 6.78 -4.38 -14.40
N ARG A 21 6.25 -4.98 -15.46
CA ARG A 21 4.92 -4.63 -15.99
C ARG A 21 3.84 -4.81 -14.94
N GLN A 22 3.80 -5.96 -14.26
CA GLN A 22 2.80 -6.20 -13.21
C GLN A 22 3.00 -5.30 -12.00
N TYR A 23 4.26 -5.03 -11.62
CA TYR A 23 4.60 -4.12 -10.52
C TYR A 23 4.11 -2.70 -10.79
N GLU A 24 4.40 -2.15 -11.99
CA GLU A 24 3.92 -0.81 -12.38
C GLU A 24 2.40 -0.78 -12.57
N ALA A 25 1.77 -1.87 -13.03
CA ALA A 25 0.31 -1.93 -13.14
C ALA A 25 -0.40 -1.82 -11.79
N LEU A 26 0.22 -2.27 -10.69
CA LEU A 26 -0.30 -2.13 -9.33
C LEU A 26 -0.07 -0.72 -8.75
N ARG A 27 0.87 0.04 -9.31
CA ARG A 27 1.30 1.34 -8.76
C ARG A 27 0.16 2.33 -8.52
N PRO A 28 -0.79 2.55 -9.47
CA PRO A 28 -1.88 3.50 -9.24
C PRO A 28 -2.74 3.17 -8.01
N GLN A 29 -2.99 1.87 -7.77
CA GLN A 29 -3.73 1.41 -6.60
C GLN A 29 -2.98 1.73 -5.31
N TYR A 30 -1.68 1.43 -5.26
CA TYR A 30 -0.86 1.72 -4.08
C TYR A 30 -0.69 3.22 -3.85
N ASP A 31 -0.58 4.04 -4.90
CA ASP A 31 -0.45 5.49 -4.78
C ASP A 31 -1.68 6.09 -4.06
N ILE A 32 -2.89 5.63 -4.41
CA ILE A 32 -4.13 6.06 -3.72
C ILE A 32 -4.12 5.63 -2.25
N ILE A 33 -3.75 4.38 -1.97
CA ILE A 33 -3.68 3.85 -0.60
C ILE A 33 -2.70 4.68 0.24
N GLN A 34 -1.54 4.99 -0.32
CA GLN A 34 -0.52 5.79 0.37
C GLN A 34 -1.00 7.22 0.60
N ALA A 35 -1.71 7.83 -0.34
CA ALA A 35 -2.31 9.15 -0.14
C ALA A 35 -3.32 9.14 1.01
N ILE A 36 -4.15 8.10 1.13
CA ILE A 36 -5.12 7.95 2.23
C ILE A 36 -4.40 7.78 3.57
N ILE A 37 -3.39 6.92 3.64
CA ILE A 37 -2.59 6.68 4.86
C ILE A 37 -1.85 7.96 5.28
N ALA A 38 -1.22 8.65 4.34
CA ALA A 38 -0.53 9.90 4.58
C ALA A 38 -1.50 10.94 5.15
N ARG A 39 -2.65 11.14 4.51
CA ARG A 39 -3.66 12.09 4.99
C ARG A 39 -4.21 11.72 6.37
N ARG A 40 -4.42 10.43 6.63
CA ARG A 40 -4.85 9.94 7.95
C ARG A 40 -3.81 10.27 9.04
N ASN A 41 -2.53 10.10 8.73
CA ASN A 41 -1.43 10.40 9.65
C ASN A 41 -1.26 11.91 9.87
N GLU A 42 -1.39 12.74 8.83
CA GLU A 42 -1.40 14.21 8.95
C GLU A 42 -2.49 14.69 9.91
N LEU A 43 -3.66 14.05 9.86
CA LEU A 43 -4.78 14.33 10.75
C LEU A 43 -4.62 13.69 12.15
N SER A 44 -3.59 12.88 12.36
CA SER A 44 -3.35 12.14 13.61
C SER A 44 -4.56 11.31 14.09
N ILE A 45 -5.32 10.75 13.14
CA ILE A 45 -6.52 9.95 13.45
C ILE A 45 -6.28 8.45 13.28
N SER A 46 -6.99 7.66 14.09
CA SER A 46 -7.01 6.19 13.95
C SER A 46 -7.83 5.74 12.74
N GLN A 47 -7.59 4.51 12.26
CA GLN A 47 -8.44 3.87 11.24
C GLN A 47 -9.91 3.83 11.65
N ARG A 48 -10.21 3.61 12.94
CA ARG A 48 -11.58 3.65 13.48
C ARG A 48 -12.22 5.03 13.33
N LYS A 49 -11.46 6.09 13.61
CA LYS A 49 -11.94 7.47 13.47
C LYS A 49 -12.14 7.84 12.00
N LEU A 50 -11.23 7.44 11.12
CA LEU A 50 -11.40 7.59 9.68
C LEU A 50 -12.68 6.88 9.19
N ALA A 51 -12.89 5.63 9.60
CA ALA A 51 -14.08 4.85 9.26
C ALA A 51 -15.38 5.55 9.65
N GLN A 52 -15.44 6.09 10.88
CA GLN A 52 -16.58 6.87 11.36
C GLN A 52 -16.83 8.14 10.52
N MET A 53 -15.77 8.83 10.08
CA MET A 53 -15.88 10.05 9.28
C MET A 53 -16.42 9.79 7.87
N VAL A 54 -16.07 8.66 7.26
CA VAL A 54 -16.47 8.32 5.88
C VAL A 54 -17.67 7.36 5.80
N GLY A 55 -18.31 7.06 6.94
CA GLY A 55 -19.48 6.17 6.98
C GLY A 55 -19.16 4.70 6.66
N MET A 56 -17.93 4.25 6.95
CA MET A 56 -17.48 2.87 6.70
C MET A 56 -17.23 2.14 8.03
N HIS A 57 -17.22 0.81 7.98
CA HIS A 57 -16.74 0.00 9.10
C HIS A 57 -15.20 -0.04 9.13
N GLN A 58 -14.61 -0.07 10.34
CA GLN A 58 -13.15 -0.11 10.50
C GLN A 58 -12.47 -1.29 9.76
N PRO A 59 -13.05 -2.51 9.72
CA PRO A 59 -12.50 -3.60 8.91
C PRO A 59 -12.43 -3.29 7.41
N ALA A 60 -13.34 -2.46 6.87
CA ALA A 60 -13.32 -2.04 5.47
C ALA A 60 -12.17 -1.05 5.20
N ILE A 61 -11.92 -0.10 6.11
CA ILE A 61 -10.73 0.78 6.06
C ILE A 61 -9.45 -0.05 6.17
N CYS A 62 -9.40 -1.04 7.07
CA CYS A 62 -8.27 -1.96 7.19
C CYS A 62 -7.94 -2.68 5.87
N ARG A 63 -8.95 -3.22 5.18
CA ARG A 63 -8.76 -3.89 3.88
C ARG A 63 -8.29 -2.93 2.80
N LEU A 64 -8.86 -1.73 2.78
CA LEU A 64 -8.47 -0.66 1.86
C LEU A 64 -7.01 -0.26 2.06
N GLU A 65 -6.58 0.05 3.29
CA GLU A 65 -5.20 0.48 3.58
C GLU A 65 -4.16 -0.63 3.36
N ARG A 66 -4.57 -1.90 3.40
CA ARG A 66 -3.68 -3.05 3.13
C ARG A 66 -3.56 -3.40 1.64
N GLY A 67 -4.36 -2.78 0.77
CA GLY A 67 -4.36 -3.05 -0.67
C GLY A 67 -4.98 -4.40 -1.07
N GLY A 68 -5.88 -4.94 -0.24
CA GLY A 68 -6.49 -6.24 -0.49
C GLY A 68 -7.99 -6.27 -0.16
N SER A 69 -8.79 -6.51 -1.20
CA SER A 69 -10.09 -7.18 -1.10
C SER A 69 -9.99 -8.48 -1.89
N LYS A 70 -9.40 -9.51 -1.28
CA LYS A 70 -9.67 -10.89 -1.67
C LYS A 70 -10.38 -11.54 -0.51
#